data_AF-A0A9N9H018-F1
#
_entry.id   AF-A0A9N9H018-F1
#
_cell.length_a   1.000
_cell.length_b   1.000
_cell.length_c   1.000
_cell.angle_alpha   90.00
_cell.angle_beta   90.00
_cell.angle_gamma   90.00
#
_symmetry.space_group_name_H-M   'P 1'
#
loop_
_entity.id
_entity.type
_entity.pdbx_description
1 polymer ?
#
loop_
_entity_poly.entity_id
_entity_poly.type
_entity_poly.pdbx_seq_one_letter_code
_entity_poly.pdbx_strand_id
1 'polypeptide(L)'
;MLIKPYIIDMNLKAEENEVEEKDKEGNTIKIAEQKAVLYEYTIHCSDGTTQKPVINHESENIIKDLMENLQEDLDVIKDKLCNPLSCEKMTPELWQKYQMANKYWNCDGKLHEAGYNKIRVFYSETKKYLGASHRKCHRKKPMIQADAFEAFRKASYSAFKIDPANYLIVPDLAWDACIK
;
A
#
# COMPACT_ATOMS: atom_id res chain seq x y z
N MET A 1 -11.46 -0.62 12.42
CA MET A 1 -10.28 0.18 12.10
C MET A 1 -10.03 0.03 10.61
N LEU A 2 -9.83 1.12 9.87
CA LEU A 2 -9.29 1.01 8.52
C LEU A 2 -7.79 0.79 8.69
N ILE A 3 -7.35 -0.44 8.41
CA ILE A 3 -5.95 -0.78 8.21
C ILE A 3 -5.47 0.11 7.06
N LYS A 4 -4.45 0.93 7.30
CA LYS A 4 -3.90 1.80 6.26
C LYS A 4 -3.04 0.92 5.34
N PRO A 5 -3.35 0.80 4.04
CA PRO A 5 -2.48 0.04 3.16
C PRO A 5 -1.15 0.77 2.97
N TYR A 6 -0.09 -0.03 2.88
CA TYR A 6 1.26 0.36 2.50
C TYR A 6 1.57 -0.23 1.12
N ILE A 7 2.28 0.52 0.29
CA ILE A 7 2.77 0.10 -1.02
C ILE A 7 4.29 0.27 -0.99
N ILE A 8 5.01 -0.75 -1.41
CA ILE A 8 6.47 -0.69 -1.58
C ILE A 8 6.71 -0.66 -3.08
N ASP A 9 7.25 0.45 -3.57
CA ASP A 9 7.71 0.59 -4.95
C ASP A 9 9.21 0.29 -4.98
N MET A 10 9.63 -0.63 -5.84
CA MET A 10 10.99 -1.16 -5.84
C MET A 10 11.53 -1.26 -7.25
N ASN A 11 12.79 -0.87 -7.40
CA ASN A 11 13.57 -0.95 -8.61
C ASN A 11 14.88 -1.69 -8.33
N LEU A 12 15.24 -2.63 -9.19
CA LEU A 12 16.49 -3.38 -9.13
C LEU A 12 17.18 -3.24 -10.48
N LYS A 13 18.39 -2.67 -10.47
CA LYS A 13 19.22 -2.55 -11.65
C LYS A 13 20.25 -3.68 -11.66
N ALA A 14 20.39 -4.33 -12.80
CA ALA A 14 21.40 -5.34 -13.06
C ALA A 14 22.30 -4.93 -14.22
N GLU A 15 23.55 -5.37 -14.16
CA GLU A 15 24.49 -5.33 -15.27
C GLU A 15 24.57 -6.71 -15.92
N GLU A 16 24.61 -6.71 -17.24
CA GLU A 16 24.78 -7.91 -18.04
C GLU A 16 26.26 -8.16 -18.27
N ASN A 17 26.73 -9.35 -17.94
CA ASN A 17 28.08 -9.81 -18.16
C ASN A 17 28.04 -10.95 -19.18
N GLU A 18 28.69 -10.77 -20.33
CA GLU A 18 28.81 -11.84 -21.32
C GLU A 18 29.61 -13.01 -20.74
N VAL A 19 29.17 -14.24 -21.03
CA VAL A 19 29.88 -15.44 -20.58
C VAL A 19 30.86 -15.88 -21.68
N GLU A 20 32.15 -15.85 -21.37
CA GLU A 20 33.21 -16.22 -22.33
C GLU A 20 33.20 -17.73 -22.66
N GLU A 21 32.93 -18.59 -21.67
CA GLU A 21 32.81 -20.04 -21.86
C GLU A 21 31.36 -20.45 -22.13
N LYS A 22 31.07 -20.76 -23.39
CA LYS A 22 29.79 -21.35 -23.80
C LYS A 22 29.81 -22.83 -23.51
N ASP A 23 28.86 -23.32 -22.71
CA ASP A 23 28.63 -24.76 -22.52
C ASP A 23 28.44 -25.43 -23.89
N LYS A 24 29.36 -26.34 -24.24
CA LYS A 24 29.35 -27.04 -25.55
C LYS A 24 28.60 -28.37 -25.51
N GLU A 25 28.22 -28.86 -24.33
CA GLU A 25 27.64 -30.19 -24.12
C GLU A 25 26.14 -30.17 -23.76
N GLY A 26 25.53 -28.99 -23.59
CA GLY A 26 24.11 -28.84 -23.25
C GLY A 26 23.23 -28.42 -24.43
N ASN A 27 21.93 -28.72 -24.36
CA ASN A 27 20.91 -28.20 -25.28
C ASN A 27 20.60 -26.71 -25.06
N THR A 28 21.15 -26.10 -24.02
CA THR A 28 20.96 -24.69 -23.63
C THR A 28 22.33 -24.04 -23.48
N ILE A 29 22.51 -22.85 -24.07
CA ILE A 29 23.77 -22.09 -24.01
C ILE A 29 23.53 -20.82 -23.20
N LYS A 30 24.28 -20.64 -22.09
CA LYS A 30 24.27 -19.38 -21.33
C LYS A 30 25.07 -18.32 -22.12
N ILE A 31 24.40 -17.25 -22.54
CA ILE A 31 25.02 -16.16 -23.32
C ILE A 31 25.49 -15.02 -22.45
N ALA A 32 24.82 -14.79 -21.33
CA ALA A 32 25.11 -13.70 -20.42
C ALA A 32 24.60 -14.01 -19.01
N GLU A 33 25.11 -13.27 -18.04
CA GLU A 33 24.70 -13.29 -16.64
C GLU A 33 24.32 -11.88 -16.17
N GLN A 34 23.15 -11.76 -15.56
CA GLN A 34 22.71 -10.52 -14.95
C GLN A 34 23.15 -10.48 -13.49
N LYS A 35 24.02 -9.54 -13.14
CA LYS A 35 24.45 -9.28 -11.77
C LYS A 35 23.75 -8.02 -11.26
N ALA A 36 23.02 -8.13 -10.16
CA ALA A 36 22.42 -6.96 -9.53
C ALA A 36 23.51 -5.98 -9.06
N VAL A 37 23.35 -4.69 -9.38
CA VAL A 37 24.32 -3.63 -9.10
C VAL A 37 23.75 -2.46 -8.31
N LEU A 38 22.42 -2.34 -8.25
CA LEU A 38 21.76 -1.29 -7.49
C LEU A 38 20.34 -1.73 -7.17
N TYR A 39 19.87 -1.41 -5.96
CA TYR A 39 18.44 -1.38 -5.69
C TYR A 39 18.02 -0.03 -5.14
N GLU A 40 16.78 0.31 -5.43
CA GLU A 40 16.06 1.44 -4.86
C GLU A 40 14.67 0.98 -4.46
N TYR A 41 14.19 1.37 -3.29
CA TYR A 41 12.78 1.23 -2.98
C TYR A 41 12.24 2.38 -2.16
N THR A 42 10.94 2.64 -2.31
CA THR A 42 10.20 3.69 -1.61
C THR A 42 8.94 3.08 -0.99
N ILE A 43 8.62 3.48 0.24
CA ILE A 43 7.42 3.02 0.93
C ILE A 43 6.40 4.14 0.97
N HIS A 44 5.24 3.89 0.40
CA HIS A 44 4.09 4.79 0.38
C HIS A 44 3.00 4.29 1.31
N CYS A 45 2.43 5.19 2.10
CA CYS A 45 1.24 4.92 2.90
C CYS A 45 0.02 5.62 2.27
N SER A 46 -1.16 5.00 2.40
CA SER A 46 -2.44 5.56 1.94
C SER A 46 -2.82 6.95 2.46
N ASP A 47 -2.16 7.45 3.51
CA ASP A 47 -2.32 8.82 4.02
C ASP A 47 -1.47 9.86 3.27
N GLY A 48 -0.78 9.44 2.21
CA GLY A 48 0.11 10.30 1.43
C GLY A 48 1.50 10.45 2.05
N THR A 49 1.77 9.83 3.21
CA THR A 49 3.12 9.80 3.76
C THR A 49 3.99 8.85 2.92
N THR A 50 5.18 9.33 2.59
CA THR A 50 6.18 8.58 1.81
C THR A 50 7.47 8.57 2.60
N GLN A 51 8.02 7.37 2.83
CA GLN A 51 9.35 7.24 3.42
C GLN A 51 10.41 7.63 2.38
N LYS A 52 11.57 8.11 2.84
CA LYS A 52 12.66 8.42 1.92
C LYS A 52 13.08 7.15 1.15
N PRO A 53 13.42 7.27 -0.14
CA PRO A 53 13.91 6.15 -0.92
C PRO A 53 15.17 5.58 -0.27
N VAL A 54 15.21 4.26 -0.13
CA VAL A 54 16.42 3.51 0.23
C VAL A 54 17.12 3.18 -1.06
N ILE A 55 18.35 3.66 -1.24
CA ILE A 55 19.15 3.49 -2.46
C ILE A 55 20.50 2.90 -2.05
N ASN A 56 20.87 1.75 -2.60
CA ASN A 56 22.14 1.10 -2.30
C ASN A 56 22.83 0.60 -3.57
N HIS A 57 24.06 1.07 -3.79
CA HIS A 57 24.88 0.87 -4.98
C HIS A 57 26.25 0.20 -4.70
N GLU A 58 26.60 -0.06 -3.43
CA GLU A 58 27.99 -0.42 -3.04
C GLU A 58 28.11 -1.78 -2.34
N SER A 59 27.03 -2.56 -2.27
CA SER A 59 27.06 -3.84 -1.57
C SER A 59 27.69 -4.96 -2.41
N GLU A 60 28.57 -5.75 -1.79
CA GLU A 60 29.03 -7.01 -2.37
C GLU A 60 27.88 -8.01 -2.56
N ASN A 61 26.83 -7.91 -1.74
CA ASN A 61 25.66 -8.77 -1.80
C ASN A 61 24.36 -7.95 -1.74
N ILE A 62 24.11 -7.25 -2.85
CA ILE A 62 22.96 -6.37 -3.05
C ILE A 62 21.62 -7.02 -2.72
N ILE A 63 21.44 -8.29 -3.06
CA ILE A 63 20.18 -9.00 -2.80
C ILE A 63 20.00 -9.23 -1.30
N LYS A 64 21.06 -9.62 -0.60
CA LYS A 64 21.00 -9.81 0.85
C LYS A 64 20.64 -8.50 1.55
N ASP A 65 21.32 -7.41 1.23
CA ASP A 65 21.06 -6.12 1.86
C ASP A 65 19.64 -5.61 1.57
N LEU A 66 19.15 -5.82 0.34
CA LEU A 66 17.76 -5.52 -0.01
C LEU A 66 16.78 -6.30 0.87
N MET A 67 17.00 -7.61 1.05
CA MET A 67 16.12 -8.45 1.88
C MET A 67 16.16 -8.04 3.36
N GLU A 68 17.34 -7.73 3.90
CA GLU A 68 17.48 -7.29 5.30
C GLU A 68 16.78 -5.96 5.52
N ASN A 69 17.00 -4.97 4.64
CA ASN A 69 16.36 -3.66 4.76
C ASN A 69 14.82 -3.74 4.59
N LEU A 70 14.34 -4.51 3.60
CA LEU A 70 12.90 -4.74 3.43
C LEU A 70 12.29 -5.42 4.66
N GLN A 71 12.99 -6.37 5.27
CA GLN A 71 12.51 -7.08 6.45
C GLN A 71 12.38 -6.13 7.66
N GLU A 72 13.38 -5.29 7.91
CA GLU A 72 13.34 -4.28 8.97
C GLU A 72 12.15 -3.32 8.79
N ASP A 73 11.96 -2.80 7.57
CA ASP A 73 10.85 -1.91 7.24
C ASP A 73 9.49 -2.61 7.38
N LEU A 74 9.38 -3.86 6.95
CA LEU A 74 8.17 -4.66 7.09
C LEU A 74 7.82 -4.87 8.56
N ASP A 75 8.80 -5.08 9.43
CA ASP A 75 8.53 -5.28 10.85
C ASP A 75 8.07 -3.98 11.53
N VAL A 76 8.60 -2.82 11.13
CA VAL A 76 8.07 -1.51 11.53
C VAL A 76 6.64 -1.30 11.03
N ILE A 77 6.35 -1.67 9.78
CA ILE A 77 4.99 -1.57 9.22
C ILE A 77 4.04 -2.51 9.99
N LYS A 78 4.43 -3.77 10.21
CA LYS A 78 3.63 -4.73 10.98
C LYS A 78 3.34 -4.24 12.38
N ASP A 79 4.31 -3.66 13.08
CA ASP A 79 4.08 -3.08 14.40
C ASP A 79 3.01 -1.98 14.36
N LYS A 80 3.12 -1.05 13.40
CA LYS A 80 2.11 0.01 13.18
C LYS A 80 0.72 -0.54 12.84
N LEU A 81 0.66 -1.66 12.12
CA LEU A 81 -0.61 -2.33 11.75
C LEU A 81 -1.22 -3.10 12.91
N CYS A 82 -0.40 -3.77 13.73
CA CYS A 82 -0.81 -4.55 14.90
C CYS A 82 -1.17 -3.68 16.10
N ASN A 83 -0.57 -2.49 16.22
CA ASN A 83 -0.81 -1.51 17.27
C ASN A 83 -1.48 -0.24 16.73
N PRO A 84 -2.71 -0.32 16.21
CA PRO A 84 -3.39 0.84 15.65
C PRO A 84 -3.66 1.87 16.75
N LEU A 85 -3.25 3.13 16.52
CA LEU A 85 -3.56 4.27 17.38
C LEU A 85 -5.03 4.22 17.83
N SER A 86 -5.24 4.13 19.14
CA SER A 86 -6.57 4.11 19.72
C SER A 86 -7.30 5.42 19.44
N CYS A 87 -8.60 5.34 19.13
CA CYS A 87 -9.42 6.54 18.98
C CYS A 87 -9.45 7.35 20.27
N GLU A 88 -9.48 8.68 20.13
CA GLU A 88 -9.70 9.58 21.27
C GLU A 88 -10.90 9.09 22.08
N LYS A 89 -10.69 8.97 23.40
CA LYS A 89 -11.76 8.59 24.32
C LYS A 89 -12.84 9.66 24.27
N MET A 90 -14.07 9.24 24.03
CA MET A 90 -15.21 10.15 23.99
C MET A 90 -15.49 10.68 25.40
N THR A 91 -15.15 11.94 25.65
CA THR A 91 -15.52 12.66 26.88
C THR A 91 -17.01 13.03 26.87
N PRO A 92 -17.62 13.36 28.03
CA PRO A 92 -19.02 13.78 28.10
C PRO A 92 -19.36 14.94 27.15
N GLU A 93 -18.47 15.90 27.01
CA GLU A 93 -18.62 17.04 26.09
C GLU A 93 -18.66 16.62 24.62
N LEU A 94 -17.78 15.68 24.22
CA LEU A 94 -17.76 15.14 22.86
C LEU A 94 -19.00 14.31 22.57
N TRP A 95 -19.50 13.58 23.57
CA TRP A 95 -20.77 12.87 23.48
C TRP A 95 -21.94 13.83 23.26
N GLN A 96 -21.98 14.93 24.01
CA GLN A 96 -23.01 15.95 23.84
C GLN A 96 -22.95 16.57 22.43
N LYS A 97 -21.76 16.93 21.95
CA LYS A 97 -21.54 17.40 20.57
C LYS A 97 -22.03 16.40 19.53
N TYR A 98 -21.75 15.11 19.71
CA TYR A 98 -22.23 14.05 18.82
C TYR A 98 -23.75 13.90 18.84
N GLN A 99 -24.38 13.99 20.01
CA GLN A 99 -25.83 13.85 20.13
C GLN A 99 -26.56 15.02 19.49
N MET A 100 -26.10 16.25 19.74
CA MET A 100 -26.71 17.49 19.22
C MET A 100 -26.40 17.73 17.73
N ALA A 101 -25.46 17.00 17.13
CA ALA A 101 -25.12 17.18 15.72
C ALA A 101 -26.29 16.81 14.80
N ASN A 102 -26.84 17.82 14.14
CA ASN A 102 -27.93 17.72 13.16
C ASN A 102 -27.47 17.90 11.71
N LYS A 103 -26.18 18.21 11.49
CA LYS A 103 -25.55 18.41 10.18
C LYS A 103 -24.31 17.53 10.06
N TYR A 104 -24.12 16.90 8.90
CA TYR A 104 -22.89 16.15 8.63
C TYR A 104 -21.70 17.10 8.54
N TRP A 105 -20.56 16.69 9.10
CA TRP A 105 -19.35 17.50 9.06
C TRP A 105 -18.86 17.81 7.63
N ASN A 106 -19.21 17.01 6.61
CA ASN A 106 -18.73 17.17 5.21
C ASN A 106 -19.83 17.22 4.13
N CYS A 107 -21.12 17.31 4.46
CA CYS A 107 -22.20 17.53 3.48
C CYS A 107 -23.31 18.32 4.13
N ASP A 108 -24.05 19.08 3.32
CA ASP A 108 -25.14 19.93 3.81
C ASP A 108 -26.44 19.18 4.15
N GLY A 109 -26.45 17.86 4.00
CA GLY A 109 -27.58 17.02 4.39
C GLY A 109 -27.76 16.93 5.91
N LYS A 110 -29.02 17.03 6.35
CA LYS A 110 -29.40 16.84 7.76
C LYS A 110 -29.08 15.41 8.23
N LEU A 111 -28.51 15.28 9.42
CA LEU A 111 -28.35 14.00 10.12
C LEU A 111 -29.70 13.65 10.75
N HIS A 112 -30.46 12.74 10.14
CA HIS A 112 -31.72 12.28 10.73
C HIS A 112 -31.45 11.40 11.98
N GLU A 113 -32.25 11.60 13.02
CA GLU A 113 -32.14 10.96 14.35
C GLU A 113 -32.39 9.44 14.36
N ALA A 114 -32.77 8.82 13.24
CA ALA A 114 -33.05 7.39 13.19
C ALA A 114 -31.76 6.57 13.40
N GLY A 115 -31.49 6.30 14.68
CA GLY A 115 -30.56 5.40 15.40
C GLY A 115 -29.48 4.58 14.71
N TYR A 116 -29.56 4.31 13.41
CA TYR A 116 -28.69 3.37 12.70
C TYR A 116 -27.77 4.04 11.67
N ASN A 117 -28.04 5.29 11.27
CA ASN A 117 -27.33 5.97 10.19
C ASN A 117 -26.33 7.04 10.62
N LYS A 118 -26.31 7.46 11.89
CA LYS A 118 -25.33 8.42 12.43
C LYS A 118 -24.12 7.66 12.98
N ILE A 119 -22.91 8.03 12.55
CA ILE A 119 -21.65 7.44 13.02
C ILE A 119 -20.70 8.52 13.52
N ARG A 120 -19.81 8.15 14.43
CA ARG A 120 -18.68 8.99 14.87
C ARG A 120 -17.57 8.92 13.83
N VAL A 121 -17.03 10.06 13.44
CA VAL A 121 -15.88 10.17 12.53
C VAL A 121 -14.70 10.71 13.30
N PHE A 122 -13.54 10.11 13.07
CA PHE A 122 -12.27 10.49 13.65
C PHE A 122 -11.28 10.81 12.53
N TYR A 123 -10.33 11.71 12.80
CA TYR A 123 -9.19 11.91 11.90
C TYR A 123 -8.40 10.60 11.73
N SER A 124 -7.99 10.29 10.50
CA SER A 124 -7.21 9.09 10.17
C SER A 124 -5.84 9.07 10.86
N GLU A 125 -5.21 10.24 10.98
CA GLU A 125 -3.87 10.47 11.54
C GLU A 125 -3.90 10.67 13.06
N THR A 126 -4.58 11.72 13.53
CA THR A 126 -4.54 12.11 14.95
C THR A 126 -5.50 11.32 15.83
N LYS A 127 -6.40 10.53 15.21
CA LYS A 127 -7.48 9.80 15.88
C LYS A 127 -8.41 10.66 16.77
N LYS A 128 -8.37 11.99 16.60
CA LYS A 128 -9.26 12.94 17.28
C LYS A 128 -10.66 12.91 16.70
N TYR A 129 -11.65 13.11 17.54
CA TYR A 129 -13.04 13.18 17.10
C TYR A 129 -13.26 14.39 16.18
N LEU A 130 -13.79 14.12 14.99
CA LEU A 130 -14.01 15.12 13.94
C LEU A 130 -15.48 15.57 13.92
N GLY A 131 -16.41 14.63 14.08
CA GLY A 131 -17.84 14.95 14.06
C GLY A 131 -18.74 13.77 13.78
N ALA A 132 -20.03 14.06 13.59
CA ALA A 132 -21.04 13.07 13.24
C ALA A 132 -21.23 13.00 11.71
N SER A 133 -21.49 11.79 11.19
CA SER A 133 -21.66 11.52 9.76
C SER A 133 -22.79 10.57 9.44
N HIS A 134 -23.35 10.66 8.24
CA HIS A 134 -24.13 9.57 7.68
C HIS A 134 -23.21 8.37 7.41
N ARG A 135 -23.64 7.17 7.78
CA ARG A 135 -22.94 5.90 7.50
C ARG A 135 -22.66 5.73 6.00
N LYS A 136 -23.63 6.09 5.16
CA LYS A 136 -23.52 6.04 3.68
C LYS A 136 -22.49 7.02 3.11
N CYS A 137 -22.33 8.20 3.72
CA CYS A 137 -21.42 9.24 3.23
C CYS A 137 -19.97 8.91 3.64
N HIS A 138 -19.77 8.31 4.81
CA HIS A 138 -18.44 7.93 5.27
C HIS A 138 -17.83 6.78 4.45
N ARG A 139 -18.64 5.79 4.01
CA ARG A 139 -18.14 4.69 3.17
C ARG A 139 -17.56 5.14 1.83
N LYS A 140 -17.90 6.35 1.35
CA LYS A 140 -17.39 6.88 0.08
C LYS A 140 -15.98 7.47 0.17
N LYS A 141 -15.35 7.56 1.36
CA LYS A 141 -14.10 8.31 1.58
C LYS A 141 -12.85 7.52 2.03
N PRO A 142 -12.74 6.22 1.72
CA PRO A 142 -11.43 5.66 1.34
C PRO A 142 -11.48 4.90 0.00
N MET A 143 -12.50 5.15 -0.82
CA MET A 143 -12.70 4.42 -2.07
C MET A 143 -11.73 4.84 -3.18
N ILE A 144 -10.98 5.95 -3.10
CA ILE A 144 -10.13 6.36 -4.23
C ILE A 144 -8.99 5.36 -4.50
N GLN A 145 -8.37 4.78 -3.45
CA GLN A 145 -7.32 3.76 -3.62
C GLN A 145 -7.87 2.35 -3.79
N ALA A 146 -8.97 1.99 -3.10
CA ALA A 146 -9.62 0.70 -3.32
C ALA A 146 -10.23 0.63 -4.74
N ASP A 147 -10.82 1.72 -5.23
CA ASP A 147 -11.34 1.83 -6.59
C ASP A 147 -10.19 1.89 -7.60
N ALA A 148 -9.06 2.54 -7.29
CA ALA A 148 -7.89 2.51 -8.17
C ALA A 148 -7.28 1.10 -8.26
N PHE A 149 -7.16 0.37 -7.14
CA PHE A 149 -6.66 -1.00 -7.14
C PHE A 149 -7.66 -1.96 -7.79
N GLU A 150 -8.96 -1.84 -7.54
CA GLU A 150 -9.97 -2.64 -8.23
C GLU A 150 -10.08 -2.29 -9.72
N ALA A 151 -9.92 -1.02 -10.10
CA ALA A 151 -9.83 -0.62 -11.50
C ALA A 151 -8.57 -1.21 -12.16
N PHE A 152 -7.43 -1.19 -11.46
CA PHE A 152 -6.20 -1.82 -11.91
C PHE A 152 -6.36 -3.34 -12.04
N ARG A 153 -6.94 -4.02 -11.04
CA ARG A 153 -7.25 -5.46 -11.11
C ARG A 153 -8.15 -5.77 -12.29
N LYS A 154 -9.22 -5.00 -12.49
CA LYS A 154 -10.16 -5.20 -13.60
C LYS A 154 -9.49 -4.97 -14.95
N ALA A 155 -8.66 -3.94 -15.08
CA ALA A 155 -7.90 -3.65 -16.29
C ALA A 155 -6.89 -4.78 -16.58
N SER A 156 -6.08 -5.18 -15.60
CA SER A 156 -5.08 -6.25 -15.71
C SER A 156 -5.71 -7.61 -16.01
N TYR A 157 -6.83 -7.94 -15.37
CA TYR A 157 -7.56 -9.18 -15.66
C TYR A 157 -8.22 -9.15 -17.04
N SER A 158 -8.70 -7.98 -17.49
CA SER A 158 -9.24 -7.82 -18.83
C SER A 158 -8.16 -7.99 -19.90
N ALA A 159 -7.02 -7.32 -19.73
CA ALA A 159 -5.93 -7.27 -20.72
C ALA A 159 -5.09 -8.55 -20.73
N PHE A 160 -4.66 -9.03 -19.56
CA PHE A 160 -3.66 -10.09 -19.43
C PHE A 160 -4.23 -11.38 -18.81
N LYS A 161 -5.48 -11.38 -18.34
CA LYS A 161 -6.06 -12.50 -17.55
C LYS A 161 -5.23 -12.80 -16.30
N ILE A 162 -4.64 -11.77 -15.70
CA ILE A 162 -3.84 -11.86 -14.48
C ILE A 162 -4.54 -11.03 -13.41
N ASP A 163 -4.60 -11.53 -12.18
CA ASP A 163 -5.12 -10.80 -11.04
C ASP A 163 -3.94 -10.23 -10.21
N PRO A 164 -3.73 -8.90 -10.22
CA PRO A 164 -2.70 -8.25 -9.41
C PRO A 164 -2.73 -8.58 -7.92
N ALA A 165 -3.87 -9.03 -7.38
CA ALA A 165 -3.96 -9.44 -5.98
C ALA A 165 -3.18 -10.73 -5.66
N ASN A 166 -2.76 -11.49 -6.67
CA ASN A 166 -1.92 -12.68 -6.51
C ASN A 166 -0.42 -12.38 -6.45
N TYR A 167 -0.03 -11.11 -6.63
CA TYR A 167 1.37 -10.69 -6.73
C TYR A 167 1.71 -9.77 -5.57
N LEU A 168 2.89 -10.00 -4.99
CA LEU A 168 3.38 -9.17 -3.88
C LEU A 168 3.95 -7.83 -4.37
N ILE A 169 4.51 -7.82 -5.59
CA ILE A 169 5.19 -6.67 -6.20
C ILE A 169 4.80 -6.53 -7.69
N VAL A 170 4.86 -5.31 -8.21
CA VAL A 170 4.50 -4.97 -9.61
C VAL A 170 5.43 -5.61 -10.66
N PRO A 171 6.76 -5.77 -10.42
CA PRO A 171 7.64 -6.44 -11.38
C PRO A 171 7.23 -7.88 -11.70
N ASP A 172 6.84 -8.68 -10.71
CA ASP A 172 6.40 -10.07 -10.93
C ASP A 172 5.14 -10.12 -11.79
N LEU A 173 4.20 -9.21 -11.54
CA LEU A 173 2.99 -9.04 -12.35
C LEU A 173 3.35 -8.65 -13.80
N ALA A 174 4.31 -7.72 -13.97
CA ALA A 174 4.74 -7.24 -15.28
C ALA A 174 5.45 -8.35 -16.09
N TRP A 175 6.27 -9.16 -15.41
CA TRP A 175 6.92 -10.32 -16.02
C TRP A 175 5.88 -11.32 -16.54
N ASP A 176 4.93 -11.75 -15.71
CA ASP A 176 3.88 -12.67 -16.13
C ASP A 176 2.96 -12.10 -17.23
N ALA A 177 2.74 -10.78 -17.22
CA ALA A 177 1.98 -10.10 -18.27
C ALA A 177 2.71 -10.09 -19.62
N CYS A 178 4.05 -10.03 -19.62
CA CYS A 178 4.88 -10.03 -20.82
C CYS A 178 5.01 -11.41 -21.49
N ILE A 179 4.70 -12.49 -20.77
CA ILE A 179 4.90 -13.88 -21.24
C ILE A 179 3.56 -14.52 -21.68
N LYS A 180 2.45 -13.78 -21.60
CA LYS A 180 1.13 -14.18 -22.10
C LYS A 180 0.82 -13.55 -23.46
#